data_AF-A0A3C1SBT8-F1
#
_entry.id   AF-A0A3C1SBT8-F1
#
_cell.length_a   1.000
_cell.length_b   1.000
_cell.length_c   1.000
_cell.angle_alpha   90.00
_cell.angle_beta   90.00
_cell.angle_gamma   90.00
#
_symmetry.space_group_name_H-M   'P 1'
#
loop_
_entity.id
_entity.type
_entity.pdbx_description
1 polymer ?
#
loop_
_entity_poly.entity_id
_entity_poly.type
_entity_poly.pdbx_seq_one_letter_code
_entity_poly.pdbx_strand_id
1 'polypeptide(L)' 'MEKKWLEMIEAFQKLSPEERAAEAEKRLDEILEKMAQLHGISPQEAYGKLIENHSRFRLCTKKENSK' A
#
# COMPACT_ATOMS: atom_id res chain seq x y z
N MET A 1 -3.49 13.76 15.95
CA MET A 1 -3.16 12.80 14.86
C MET A 1 -4.21 11.71 14.77
N GLU A 2 -4.53 11.05 15.88
CA GLU A 2 -5.47 9.92 15.95
C GLU A 2 -6.90 10.23 15.46
N LYS A 3 -7.49 11.37 15.86
CA LYS A 3 -8.83 11.78 15.39
C LYS A 3 -8.92 11.97 13.87
N LYS A 4 -7.91 12.62 13.27
CA LYS A 4 -7.84 12.84 11.81
C LYS A 4 -7.68 11.52 11.04
N TRP A 5 -6.97 10.57 11.62
CA TRP A 5 -6.79 9.23 11.03
C TRP A 5 -8.12 8.45 11.03
N LEU A 6 -8.86 8.50 12.13
CA LEU A 6 -10.19 7.87 12.24
C LEU A 6 -11.19 8.51 11.26
N GLU A 7 -11.22 9.84 11.16
CA GLU A 7 -12.08 10.56 10.20
C GLU A 7 -11.78 10.17 8.75
N MET A 8 -10.51 9.98 8.39
CA MET A 8 -10.12 9.48 7.07
C MET A 8 -10.59 8.05 6.82
N ILE A 9 -10.51 7.16 7.81
CA ILE A 9 -10.99 5.78 7.69
C ILE A 9 -12.51 5.78 7.49
N GLU A 10 -13.25 6.56 8.29
CA GLU A 10 -14.69 6.68 8.15
C GLU A 10 -15.09 7.25 6.79
N ALA A 11 -14.38 8.27 6.29
CA ALA A 11 -14.62 8.82 4.96
C ALA A 11 -14.37 7.78 3.86
N PHE A 12 -13.30 7.00 3.97
CA PHE A 12 -12.96 5.95 3.00
C PHE A 12 -13.97 4.79 3.00
N GLN A 13 -14.57 4.48 4.15
CA GLN A 13 -15.63 3.47 4.26
C GLN A 13 -16.95 3.92 3.62
N LYS A 14 -17.21 5.24 3.60
CA LYS A 14 -18.41 5.81 2.98
C LYS A 14 -18.34 5.85 1.44
N LEU A 15 -17.17 5.66 0.85
CA LEU A 15 -16.98 5.58 -0.60
C LEU A 15 -17.62 4.31 -1.17
N SER A 16 -18.14 4.42 -2.40
CA SER A 16 -18.55 3.26 -3.19
C SER A 16 -17.34 2.35 -3.47
N PRO A 17 -17.56 1.08 -3.86
CA PRO A 17 -16.46 0.19 -4.27
C PRO A 17 -15.57 0.79 -5.36
N GLU A 18 -16.17 1.46 -6.35
CA GLU A 18 -15.48 2.09 -7.48
C GLU A 18 -14.65 3.30 -7.03
N GLU A 19 -15.25 4.19 -6.23
CA GLU A 19 -14.56 5.36 -5.68
C GLU A 19 -13.41 4.95 -4.76
N ARG A 20 -13.62 3.90 -3.97
CA ARG A 20 -12.60 3.34 -3.08
C ARG A 20 -11.43 2.76 -3.86
N ALA A 21 -11.70 2.06 -4.97
CA ALA A 21 -10.67 1.53 -5.84
C ALA A 21 -9.85 2.66 -6.48
N ALA A 22 -10.50 3.70 -7.00
CA ALA A 22 -9.83 4.86 -7.59
C ALA A 22 -8.96 5.63 -6.58
N GLU A 23 -9.46 5.86 -5.36
CA GLU A 23 -8.67 6.52 -4.31
C GLU A 23 -7.51 5.64 -3.82
N ALA A 24 -7.69 4.31 -3.76
CA ALA A 24 -6.61 3.39 -3.43
C ALA A 24 -5.51 3.37 -4.49
N GLU A 25 -5.88 3.36 -5.77
CA GLU A 25 -4.95 3.42 -6.91
C GLU A 25 -4.15 4.73 -6.90
N LYS A 26 -4.82 5.87 -6.76
CA LYS A 26 -4.16 7.17 -6.65
C LYS A 26 -3.16 7.22 -5.49
N ARG A 27 -3.53 6.72 -4.31
CA ARG A 27 -2.62 6.67 -3.16
C ARG A 27 -1.44 5.74 -3.38
N LEU A 28 -1.67 4.63 -4.07
CA LEU A 28 -0.59 3.70 -4.43
C LEU A 28 0.42 4.41 -5.35
N ASP A 29 -0.04 5.12 -6.38
CA ASP A 29 0.83 5.89 -7.27
C ASP A 29 1.66 6.92 -6.51
N GLU A 30 1.04 7.72 -5.62
CA GLU A 30 1.75 8.70 -4.80
C GLU A 30 2.84 8.07 -3.90
N ILE A 31 2.58 6.86 -3.39
CA ILE A 31 3.56 6.12 -2.57
C ILE A 31 4.71 5.61 -3.44
N LEU A 32 4.41 5.08 -4.62
CA LEU A 32 5.40 4.58 -5.56
C LEU A 32 6.32 5.69 -6.06
N GLU A 33 5.77 6.88 -6.34
CA GLU A 33 6.56 8.06 -6.67
C GLU A 33 7.49 8.48 -5.53
N LYS A 34 7.00 8.50 -4.28
CA LYS A 34 7.85 8.79 -3.11
C LYS A 34 8.94 7.75 -2.93
N MET A 35 8.63 6.46 -3.09
CA MET A 35 9.64 5.40 -3.04
C MET A 35 10.68 5.54 -4.15
N ALA A 36 10.24 5.85 -5.37
CA ALA A 36 11.10 6.13 -6.51
C ALA A 36 12.08 7.26 -6.19
N GLN A 37 11.59 8.37 -5.66
CA GLN A 37 12.41 9.51 -5.23
C GLN A 37 13.39 9.14 -4.12
N LEU A 38 12.94 8.44 -3.07
CA LEU A 38 13.78 8.07 -1.93
C LEU A 38 14.92 7.11 -2.31
N HIS A 39 14.68 6.23 -3.28
CA HIS A 39 15.63 5.19 -3.65
C HIS A 39 16.37 5.48 -4.96
N GLY A 40 16.04 6.58 -5.66
CA GLY A 40 16.63 6.91 -6.96
C GLY A 40 16.34 5.86 -8.03
N ILE A 41 15.13 5.28 -8.01
CA ILE A 41 14.66 4.25 -8.95
C ILE A 41 13.41 4.74 -9.68
N SER A 42 12.96 4.02 -10.71
CA SER A 42 11.68 4.29 -11.35
C SER A 42 10.47 3.86 -10.48
N PRO A 43 9.30 4.50 -10.62
CA PRO A 43 8.06 4.05 -9.97
C PRO A 43 7.70 2.58 -10.28
N GLN A 44 8.01 2.11 -11.48
CA GLN A 44 7.80 0.72 -11.90
C GLN A 44 8.72 -0.25 -11.13
N GLU A 45 9.99 0.11 -10.94
CA GLU A 45 10.90 -0.68 -10.10
C GLU A 45 10.49 -0.64 -8.62
N ALA A 46 10.00 0.50 -8.13
CA ALA A 46 9.44 0.61 -6.78
C ALA A 46 8.25 -0.34 -6.59
N TYR A 47 7.38 -0.44 -7.61
CA TYR A 47 6.24 -1.36 -7.60
C TYR A 47 6.68 -2.82 -7.58
N GLY A 48 7.66 -3.20 -8.42
CA GLY A 48 8.24 -4.55 -8.41
C GLY A 48 8.79 -4.93 -7.02
N LYS A 49 9.54 -4.03 -6.39
CA LYS A 49 10.08 -4.23 -5.03
C LYS A 49 8.98 -4.35 -3.97
N LEU A 50 7.89 -3.59 -4.09
CA LEU A 50 6.74 -3.68 -3.18
C LEU A 50 6.09 -5.07 -3.24
N ILE A 51 5.90 -5.62 -4.44
CA ILE A 51 5.35 -6.97 -4.66
C ILE A 51 6.29 -8.05 -4.12
N GLU A 52 7.59 -7.94 -4.39
CA GLU A 52 8.59 -8.87 -3.88
C GLU A 52 8.59 -8.90 -2.34
N ASN A 53 8.56 -7.73 -1.71
CA ASN A 53 8.49 -7.61 -0.26
C ASN A 53 7.19 -8.21 0.30
N HIS A 54 6.05 -7.97 -0.33
CA HIS A 54 4.78 -8.58 0.06
C HIS A 54 4.83 -10.11 -0.03
N SER A 55 5.41 -10.64 -1.10
CA SER A 55 5.58 -12.08 -1.33
C SER A 55 6.49 -12.71 -0.28
N ARG A 56 7.60 -12.05 0.06
CA ARG A 56 8.50 -12.48 1.15
C ARG A 56 7.81 -12.48 2.50
N PHE A 57 7.05 -11.43 2.82
CA PHE A 57 6.30 -11.34 4.07
C PHE A 57 5.28 -12.48 4.20
N ARG A 58 4.55 -12.78 3.12
CA ARG A 58 3.59 -13.90 3.08
C ARG A 58 4.24 -15.27 3.21
N LEU A 59 5.47 -15.44 2.73
CA LEU A 59 6.22 -16.69 2.90
C LEU A 59 6.80 -16.86 4.30
N CYS A 60 7.18 -15.76 4.97
CA CYS A 60 7.62 -15.77 6.36
C CYS A 60 6.48 -16.15 7.32
N THR A 61 5.29 -15.56 7.16
CA THR A 61 4.13 -15.85 8.05
C THR A 61 3.58 -17.27 7.87
N LYS A 62 3.73 -17.88 6.69
CA LYS A 62 3.41 -19.30 6.47
C LYS A 62 4.37 -20.26 7.18
N LYS A 63 5.65 -19.90 7.29
CA LYS A 63 6.65 -20.72 8.01
C LYS A 63 6.47 -20.70 9.52
N GLU A 64 5.91 -19.62 10.07
CA GLU A 64 5.65 -19.48 11.51
C GLU A 64 4.39 -20.23 11.97
N ASN A 65 3.37 -20.37 11.12
CA ASN A 65 2.12 -21.09 11.44
C ASN A 65 2.15 -22.61 11.13
N SER A 66 3.31 -23.20 10.86
CA SER A 66 3.48 -24.64 10.60
C SER A 66 4.39 -25.33 11.62
N LYS A 67 4.41 -24.85 12.87
CA LYS A 67 5.07 -25.49 14.01
C LYS A 67 4.07 -25.82 15.10
#